data_AF-A0A090MXY0-F1
#
_entry.id   AF-A0A090MXY0-F1
#
_cell.length_a   1.000
_cell.length_b   1.000
_cell.length_c   1.000
_cell.angle_alpha   90.00
_cell.angle_beta   90.00
_cell.angle_gamma   90.00
#
_symmetry.space_group_name_H-M   'P 1'
#
loop_
_entity.id
_entity.type
_entity.pdbx_description
1 polymer ?
#
loop_
_entity_poly.entity_id
_entity_poly.type
_entity_poly.pdbx_seq_one_letter_code
_entity_poly.pdbx_strand_id
1 'polypeptide(L)'
;MDSVRKFLNLVGSNYASLFLFGASSGAAFELFKIKFTFMGFNYYTSFTRLQVPKELNAFEAQLKEKDDILMKKYEPDFLKNDSEKN
;
A
#
# COMPACT_ATOMS: atom_id res chain seq x y z
N MET A 1 4.39 -28.61 27.68
CA MET A 1 4.19 -29.19 26.34
C MET A 1 2.87 -29.96 26.22
N ASP A 2 2.41 -30.64 27.27
CA ASP A 2 1.18 -31.44 27.21
C ASP A 2 -0.11 -30.65 26.98
N SER A 3 -0.20 -29.41 27.49
CA SER A 3 -1.37 -28.56 27.29
C SER A 3 -1.61 -28.19 25.83
N VAL A 4 -0.53 -27.98 25.05
CA VAL A 4 -0.61 -27.68 23.61
C VAL A 4 -1.11 -28.90 22.85
N ARG A 5 -0.62 -30.09 23.19
CA ARG A 5 -1.07 -31.34 22.57
C ARG A 5 -2.54 -31.64 22.89
N LYS A 6 -2.96 -31.43 24.14
CA LYS A 6 -4.36 -31.57 24.56
C LYS A 6 -5.28 -30.59 23.82
N PHE A 7 -4.83 -29.35 23.63
CA PHE A 7 -5.58 -28.34 22.89
C PHE A 7 -5.73 -28.70 21.40
N LEU A 8 -4.63 -29.10 20.74
CA LEU A 8 -4.67 -29.52 19.33
C LEU A 8 -5.57 -30.75 19.12
N ASN A 9 -5.51 -31.71 20.04
CA ASN A 9 -6.39 -32.89 20.01
C ASN A 9 -7.86 -32.52 20.22
N LEU A 10 -8.15 -31.50 21.04
CA LEU A 10 -9.51 -31.01 21.26
C LEU A 10 -10.05 -30.24 20.04
N VAL A 11 -9.24 -29.36 19.45
CA VAL A 11 -9.60 -28.64 18.22
C VAL A 11 -9.79 -29.60 17.04
N GLY A 12 -8.92 -30.60 16.91
CA GLY A 12 -9.00 -31.65 15.90
C GLY A 12 -9.95 -32.81 16.22
N SER A 13 -10.67 -32.77 17.36
CA SER A 13 -11.53 -33.88 17.79
C SER A 13 -12.74 -34.08 16.90
N ASN A 14 -13.27 -33.00 16.29
CA ASN A 14 -14.36 -33.07 15.34
C ASN A 14 -14.32 -31.89 14.34
N TYR A 15 -15.06 -32.05 13.22
CA TYR A 15 -15.09 -31.03 12.17
C TYR A 15 -15.71 -29.70 12.63
N ALA A 16 -16.65 -29.73 13.58
CA ALA A 16 -17.30 -28.52 14.09
C ALA A 16 -16.35 -27.66 14.95
N SER A 17 -15.55 -28.28 15.81
CA SER A 17 -14.53 -27.60 16.62
C SER A 17 -13.41 -27.05 15.75
N LEU A 18 -13.00 -27.80 14.73
CA LEU A 18 -12.01 -27.35 13.76
C LEU A 18 -12.52 -26.16 12.96
N PHE A 19 -13.78 -26.20 12.51
CA PHE A 19 -14.41 -25.12 11.78
C PHE A 19 -14.56 -23.87 12.66
N LEU A 20 -15.08 -24.00 13.88
CA LEU A 20 -15.25 -22.87 14.81
C LEU A 20 -13.90 -22.26 15.20
N PHE A 21 -12.87 -23.09 15.41
CA PHE A 21 -11.52 -22.60 15.65
C PHE A 21 -10.94 -21.89 14.43
N GLY A 22 -11.12 -22.42 13.22
CA GLY A 22 -10.69 -21.77 11.98
C GLY A 22 -11.40 -20.43 11.73
N ALA A 23 -12.72 -20.40 11.91
CA ALA A 23 -13.52 -19.19 11.74
C ALA A 23 -13.17 -18.11 12.78
N SER A 24 -13.07 -18.49 14.06
CA SER A 24 -12.71 -17.56 15.14
C SER A 24 -11.27 -17.07 15.04
N SER A 25 -10.32 -17.94 14.67
CA SER A 25 -8.93 -17.54 14.45
C SER A 25 -8.78 -16.62 13.23
N GLY A 26 -9.48 -16.89 12.13
CA GLY A 26 -9.53 -16.01 10.96
C GLY A 26 -10.13 -14.64 11.30
N ALA A 27 -11.27 -14.60 11.98
CA ALA A 27 -11.90 -13.35 12.41
C ALA A 27 -11.03 -12.56 13.40
N ALA A 28 -10.41 -13.25 14.36
CA ALA A 28 -9.47 -12.65 15.30
C ALA A 28 -8.22 -12.10 14.60
N PHE A 29 -7.72 -12.76 13.55
CA PHE A 29 -6.59 -12.30 12.75
C PHE A 29 -6.94 -11.07 11.91
N GLU A 30 -8.13 -11.01 11.33
CA GLU A 30 -8.62 -9.80 10.65
C GLU A 30 -8.76 -8.62 11.63
N LEU A 31 -9.35 -8.86 12.81
CA LEU A 31 -9.46 -7.84 13.85
C LEU A 31 -8.10 -7.41 14.39
N PHE A 32 -7.15 -8.34 14.53
CA PHE A 32 -5.78 -8.05 14.87
C PHE A 32 -5.15 -7.11 13.83
N LYS A 33 -5.29 -7.38 12.53
CA LYS A 33 -4.78 -6.46 11.49
C LYS A 33 -5.36 -5.05 11.59
N ILE A 34 -6.64 -4.92 11.92
CA ILE A 34 -7.32 -3.62 12.05
C ILE A 34 -6.90 -2.88 13.34
N LYS A 35 -6.76 -3.60 14.45
CA LYS A 35 -6.64 -3.01 15.80
C LYS A 35 -5.22 -3.04 16.36
N PHE A 36 -4.34 -3.91 15.87
CA PHE A 36 -3.00 -4.07 16.43
C PHE A 36 -2.11 -2.90 16.01
N THR A 37 -2.09 -1.91 16.89
CA THR A 37 -1.16 -0.80 16.92
C THR A 37 -0.06 -1.17 17.90
N PHE A 38 1.11 -1.54 17.40
CA PHE A 38 2.27 -1.79 18.26
C PHE A 38 2.92 -0.44 18.56
N MET A 39 2.92 -0.03 19.83
CA MET A 39 3.66 1.15 20.29
C MET A 39 3.25 2.48 19.62
N GLY A 40 1.96 2.64 19.28
CA GLY A 40 1.42 3.87 18.69
C GLY A 40 1.64 4.03 17.18
N PHE A 41 2.24 3.05 16.50
CA PHE A 41 2.37 3.05 15.05
C PHE A 41 1.36 2.07 14.42
N ASN A 42 0.52 2.59 13.53
CA ASN A 42 -0.43 1.82 12.75
C ASN A 42 0.32 1.27 11.51
N TYR A 43 0.14 -0.01 11.17
CA TYR A 43 0.76 -0.61 9.98
C TYR A 43 0.47 0.22 8.70
N TYR A 44 -0.73 0.78 8.63
CA TYR A 44 -1.12 1.69 7.55
C TYR A 44 -0.34 3.00 7.58
N THR A 45 -0.07 3.62 8.74
CA THR A 45 0.70 4.89 8.76
C THR A 45 2.14 4.71 8.34
N SER A 46 2.79 3.59 8.66
CA SER A 46 4.14 3.29 8.15
C SER A 46 4.17 3.03 6.64
N PHE A 47 3.14 2.34 6.12
CA PHE A 47 3.04 2.02 4.70
C PHE A 47 2.75 3.27 3.85
N THR A 48 1.77 4.09 4.26
CA THR A 48 1.43 5.36 3.61
C THR A 48 2.61 6.33 3.65
N ARG A 49 3.37 6.39 4.75
CA ARG A 49 4.52 7.29 4.89
C ARG A 49 5.66 7.00 3.92
N LEU A 50 5.86 5.75 3.52
CA LEU A 50 6.95 5.36 2.60
C LEU A 50 6.50 5.30 1.14
N GLN A 51 5.26 4.91 0.86
CA GLN A 51 4.78 4.74 -0.50
C GLN A 51 4.27 6.04 -1.13
N VAL A 52 3.57 6.89 -0.37
CA VAL A 52 3.07 8.17 -0.88
C VAL A 52 4.19 9.06 -1.44
N PRO A 53 5.34 9.29 -0.77
CA PRO A 53 6.40 10.10 -1.37
C PRO A 53 7.06 9.42 -2.58
N LYS A 54 7.08 8.08 -2.63
CA LYS A 54 7.63 7.34 -3.77
C LYS A 54 6.73 7.46 -4.99
N GLU A 55 5.42 7.33 -4.81
CA GLU A 55 4.42 7.52 -5.86
C GLU A 55 4.36 8.98 -6.31
N LEU A 56 4.47 9.93 -5.37
CA LEU A 56 4.53 11.36 -5.68
C LEU A 56 5.76 11.71 -6.53
N ASN A 57 6.95 11.25 -6.14
CA ASN A 57 8.18 11.47 -6.91
C ASN A 57 8.10 10.84 -8.32
N ALA A 58 7.49 9.65 -8.44
CA ALA A 58 7.30 9.00 -9.73
C ALA A 58 6.32 9.80 -10.61
N PHE A 59 5.26 10.34 -10.02
CA PHE A 59 4.29 11.19 -10.73
C PHE A 59 4.90 12.52 -11.16
N GLU A 60 5.67 13.18 -10.29
CA GLU A 60 6.40 14.41 -10.62
C GLU A 60 7.42 14.19 -11.75
N ALA A 61 8.14 13.06 -11.74
CA ALA A 61 9.06 12.71 -12.82
C ALA A 61 8.33 12.53 -14.17
N GLN A 62 7.16 11.88 -14.17
CA GLN A 62 6.34 11.74 -15.37
C GLN A 62 5.79 13.07 -15.89
N LEU A 63 5.39 13.97 -14.99
CA LEU A 63 4.95 15.32 -15.36
C LEU A 63 6.10 16.10 -16.01
N LYS A 64 7.29 16.05 -15.40
CA LYS A 64 8.47 16.72 -15.93
C LYS A 64 8.86 16.20 -17.33
N GLU A 65 8.80 14.88 -17.53
CA GLU A 65 9.05 14.28 -18.85
C GLU A 65 8.05 14.78 -19.91
N LYS A 66 6.77 14.90 -19.55
CA LYS A 66 5.76 15.47 -20.45
C LYS A 66 6.00 16.94 -20.74
N ASP A 67 6.36 17.73 -19.73
CA ASP A 67 6.74 19.12 -19.91
C ASP A 67 7.96 19.24 -20.83
N ASP A 68 9.01 18.44 -20.64
CA ASP A 68 10.18 18.43 -21.52
C ASP A 68 9.83 18.06 -22.97
N ILE A 69 8.91 17.12 -23.17
CA ILE A 69 8.39 16.75 -24.50
C ILE A 69 7.60 17.90 -25.12
N LEU A 70 6.71 18.55 -24.34
CA LEU A 70 5.92 19.68 -24.80
C LEU A 70 6.81 20.87 -25.13
N MET A 71 7.77 21.17 -24.26
CA MET A 71 8.79 22.20 -24.42
C MET A 71 9.58 21.95 -25.71
N LYS A 72 10.12 20.75 -25.91
CA LYS A 72 10.83 20.37 -27.13
C LYS A 72 9.95 20.44 -28.39
N LYS A 73 8.66 20.16 -28.27
CA LYS A 73 7.71 20.16 -29.39
C LYS A 73 7.22 21.57 -29.77
N TYR A 74 7.11 22.47 -28.80
CA TYR A 74 6.46 23.78 -28.99
C TYR A 74 7.39 24.99 -28.80
N GLU A 75 8.54 24.88 -28.12
CA GLU A 75 9.47 26.01 -27.95
C GLU A 75 10.28 26.46 -29.19
N PRO A 76 10.51 25.68 -30.27
CA PRO A 76 11.14 26.28 -31.46
C PRO A 76 10.21 27.23 -32.23
N ASP A 77 8.89 27.21 -31.97
CA ASP A 77 7.90 28.00 -32.72
C ASP A 77 7.43 29.27 -32.00
N PHE A 78 7.54 29.36 -30.66
CA PHE A 78 7.18 30.56 -29.91
C PHE A 78 8.22 31.69 -30.05
N LEU A 79 9.51 31.37 -30.18
CA LEU A 79 10.56 32.38 -30.35
C LEU A 79 10.69 32.89 -31.79
N LYS A 80 10.10 32.18 -32.77
CA LYS A 80 10.21 32.55 -34.19
C LYS A 80 9.13 33.57 -34.60
N ASN A 81 7.91 33.41 -34.09
CA ASN A 81 6.78 34.28 -34.43
C ASN A 81 6.89 35.72 -33.91
N ASP A 82 7.64 35.96 -32.83
CA ASP A 82 7.87 37.31 -32.29
C ASP A 82 9.04 38.04 -32.98
N SER A 83 9.95 37.30 -33.64
CA SER A 83 11.06 37.88 -34.41
C SER A 83 10.70 38.32 -35.84
N GLU A 84 9.57 37.86 -36.38
CA GLU A 84 9.09 38.22 -37.73
C GLU A 84 8.08 39.39 -37.73
N LYS A 85 7.80 39.99 -36.56
CA LYS A 85 6.84 41.09 -36.40
C LYS A 85 7.45 42.45 -36.01
N ASN A 86 8.77 42.61 -36.03
CA ASN A 86 9.45 43.90 -35.90
C ASN A 86 10.27 44.24 -37.15
#